data_AF-A0A1C3WLK6-F1
#
_entry.id   AF-A0A1C3WLK6-F1
#
_cell.length_a   1.000
_cell.length_b   1.000
_cell.length_c   1.000
_cell.angle_alpha   90.00
_cell.angle_beta   90.00
_cell.angle_gamma   90.00
#
_symmetry.space_group_name_H-M   'P 1'
#
loop_
_entity.id
_entity.type
_entity.pdbx_description
1 polymer ?
#
loop_
_entity_poly.entity_id
_entity_poly.type
_entity_poly.pdbx_seq_one_letter_code
_entity_poly.pdbx_strand_id
1 'polypeptide(L)'
;MSDLFLLSERQMSRIEPYFPLAHGVPRVDDRRVISGIVYVIKHGLQWKDAPKEYGPHKTLYNRFIRWSRLGVFDRIFAALSGEGPRPE
;
A
#
# COMPACT_ATOMS: atom_id res chain seq x y z
N MET A 1 1.24 -21.72 -6.08
CA MET A 1 1.95 -20.73 -5.25
C MET A 1 1.87 -19.41 -6.00
N SER A 2 1.00 -18.51 -5.55
CA SER A 2 0.88 -17.18 -6.17
C SER A 2 2.15 -16.41 -5.85
N ASP A 3 2.87 -15.95 -6.87
CA ASP A 3 3.99 -15.03 -6.65
C ASP A 3 3.41 -13.73 -6.10
N LEU A 4 3.53 -13.53 -4.79
CA LEU A 4 2.94 -12.38 -4.12
C LEU A 4 3.69 -11.14 -4.61
N PHE A 5 2.96 -10.21 -5.21
CA PHE A 5 3.46 -8.86 -5.39
C PHE A 5 3.76 -8.28 -4.00
N LEU A 6 5.04 -8.12 -3.67
CA LEU A 6 5.50 -7.42 -2.47
C LEU A 6 6.39 -6.28 -2.92
N LEU A 7 6.13 -5.07 -2.41
CA LEU A 7 7.07 -3.97 -2.58
C LEU A 7 8.44 -4.40 -2.06
N SER A 8 9.52 -4.08 -2.75
CA SER A 8 10.87 -4.27 -2.22
C SER A 8 11.10 -3.39 -0.97
N GLU A 9 12.09 -3.74 -0.14
CA GLU A 9 12.50 -2.90 1.00
C GLU A 9 12.85 -1.47 0.57
N ARG A 10 13.52 -1.32 -0.59
CA ARG A 10 13.83 -0.02 -1.17
C ARG A 10 12.57 0.77 -1.53
N GLN A 11 11.59 0.14 -2.17
CA GLN A 11 10.32 0.80 -2.50
C GLN A 11 9.54 1.18 -1.23
N MET A 12 9.53 0.29 -0.24
CA MET A 12 8.86 0.53 1.03
C MET A 12 9.49 1.72 1.77
N SER A 13 10.82 1.75 1.90
CA SER A 13 11.55 2.83 2.56
C SER A 13 11.28 4.21 1.94
N ARG A 14 11.07 4.29 0.61
CA ARG A 14 10.71 5.55 -0.07
C ARG A 14 9.32 6.06 0.32
N ILE A 15 8.37 5.17 0.60
CA ILE A 15 6.98 5.55 0.89
C ILE A 15 6.64 5.57 2.38
N GLU A 16 7.47 4.91 3.20
CA GLU A 16 7.29 4.78 4.64
C GLU A 16 7.03 6.11 5.37
N PRO A 17 7.76 7.21 5.07
CA PRO A 17 7.57 8.49 5.76
C PRO A 17 6.18 9.12 5.59
N TYR A 18 5.41 8.70 4.58
CA TYR A 18 4.08 9.25 4.28
C TYR A 18 2.94 8.55 5.02
N PHE A 19 3.20 7.37 5.62
CA PHE A 19 2.20 6.72 6.44
C PHE A 19 1.95 7.53 7.72
N PRO A 20 0.71 7.55 8.25
CA PRO A 20 0.43 8.20 9.53
C PRO A 20 1.32 7.65 10.65
N LEU A 21 1.41 8.25 11.83
CA LEU A 21 2.12 7.64 12.97
C LEU A 21 1.25 6.61 13.71
N ALA A 22 1.86 5.54 14.22
CA ALA A 22 1.15 4.53 15.00
C ALA A 22 0.88 5.08 16.41
N HIS A 23 -0.38 5.08 16.86
CA HIS A 23 -0.72 5.50 18.22
C HIS A 23 -0.59 4.32 19.17
N GLY A 24 0.60 4.11 19.74
CA GLY A 24 0.87 3.18 20.84
C GLY A 24 0.81 1.68 20.52
N VAL A 25 0.20 1.28 19.38
CA VAL A 25 0.14 -0.12 18.93
C VAL A 25 1.00 -0.31 17.68
N PRO A 26 2.01 -1.21 17.70
CA PRO A 26 2.77 -1.55 16.51
C PRO A 26 1.85 -1.97 15.37
N ARG A 27 2.07 -1.43 14.17
CA ARG A 27 1.23 -1.78 13.03
C ARG A 27 1.54 -3.18 12.55
N VAL A 28 0.48 -3.89 12.18
CA VAL A 28 0.58 -5.05 11.30
C VAL A 28 1.33 -4.63 10.05
N ASP A 29 2.33 -5.43 9.66
CA ASP A 29 3.17 -5.35 8.46
C ASP A 29 2.62 -4.43 7.36
N ASP A 30 2.94 -3.13 7.44
CA ASP A 30 2.41 -2.11 6.51
C ASP A 30 2.88 -2.39 5.08
N ARG A 31 4.07 -3.00 4.90
CA ARG A 31 4.62 -3.44 3.62
C ARG A 31 3.71 -4.47 2.96
N ARG A 32 3.23 -5.45 3.71
CA ARG A 32 2.28 -6.44 3.22
C ARG A 32 0.92 -5.84 2.89
N VAL A 33 0.41 -4.95 3.73
CA VAL A 33 -0.89 -4.30 3.50
C VAL A 33 -0.88 -3.41 2.26
N ILE A 34 0.12 -2.54 2.12
CA ILE A 34 0.23 -1.69 0.92
C ILE A 34 0.42 -2.53 -0.35
N SER A 35 1.20 -3.61 -0.27
CA SER A 35 1.41 -4.52 -1.40
C SER A 35 0.12 -5.21 -1.81
N GLY A 36 -0.71 -5.65 -0.84
CA GLY A 36 -2.02 -6.23 -1.10
C GLY A 36 -3.00 -5.23 -1.71
N ILE A 37 -2.99 -3.97 -1.24
CA ILE A 37 -3.78 -2.88 -1.82
C ILE A 37 -3.38 -2.66 -3.29
N VAL A 38 -2.09 -2.53 -3.57
CA VAL A 38 -1.58 -2.35 -4.94
C VAL A 38 -1.93 -3.54 -5.81
N TYR A 39 -1.83 -4.77 -5.30
CA TYR A 39 -2.20 -5.97 -6.04
C TYR A 39 -3.66 -5.96 -6.46
N VAL A 40 -4.58 -5.64 -5.55
CA VAL A 40 -6.02 -5.55 -5.83
C VAL A 40 -6.32 -4.50 -6.89
N ILE A 41 -5.73 -3.30 -6.77
CA ILE A 41 -5.95 -2.19 -7.71
C ILE A 41 -5.38 -2.53 -9.09
N LYS A 42 -4.14 -3.04 -9.14
CA LYS A 42 -3.44 -3.39 -10.39
C LYS A 42 -4.20 -4.41 -11.23
N HIS A 43 -4.88 -5.35 -10.59
CA HIS A 43 -5.61 -6.44 -11.25
C HIS A 43 -7.13 -6.21 -11.32
N GLY A 44 -7.65 -5.10 -10.78
CA GLY A 44 -9.08 -4.80 -10.76
C GLY A 44 -9.93 -5.81 -9.97
N LEU A 45 -9.38 -6.37 -8.89
CA LEU A 45 -10.04 -7.42 -8.11
C LEU A 45 -11.02 -6.84 -7.09
N GLN A 46 -11.98 -7.67 -6.64
CA GLN A 46 -12.71 -7.36 -5.41
C GLN A 46 -11.79 -7.60 -4.21
N TRP A 47 -11.92 -6.80 -3.15
CA TRP A 47 -11.07 -6.94 -1.95
C TRP A 47 -11.09 -8.36 -1.36
N LYS A 48 -12.25 -9.04 -1.40
CA LYS A 48 -12.41 -10.41 -0.90
C LYS A 48 -11.61 -11.47 -1.69
N ASP A 49 -11.22 -11.15 -2.92
CA ASP A 49 -10.49 -12.02 -3.83
C ASP A 49 -8.97 -11.80 -3.73
N ALA A 50 -8.51 -10.87 -2.87
CA ALA A 50 -7.10 -10.70 -2.57
C ALA A 50 -6.51 -11.98 -1.93
N PRO A 51 -5.27 -12.39 -2.30
CA PRO A 51 -4.57 -13.48 -1.63
C PRO A 51 -4.54 -13.29 -0.11
N LYS A 52 -4.84 -14.37 0.63
CA LYS A 52 -4.96 -14.35 2.10
C LYS A 52 -3.63 -14.01 2.78
N GLU A 53 -2.53 -14.23 2.08
CA GLU A 53 -1.16 -13.94 2.51
C GLU A 53 -0.93 -12.44 2.74
N TYR A 54 -1.72 -11.55 2.09
CA TYR A 54 -1.73 -10.12 2.37
C TYR A 54 -2.45 -9.74 3.67
N GLY A 55 -3.19 -10.68 4.25
CA GLY A 55 -4.02 -10.49 5.43
C GLY A 55 -5.51 -10.38 5.11
N PRO A 56 -6.35 -10.11 6.13
CA PRO A 56 -7.80 -10.07 5.95
C PRO A 56 -8.23 -8.98 4.97
N HIS A 57 -9.10 -9.32 4.01
CA HIS A 57 -9.60 -8.36 3.00
C HIS A 57 -10.22 -7.10 3.63
N LYS A 58 -10.91 -7.23 4.78
CA LYS A 58 -11.44 -6.07 5.51
C LYS A 58 -10.34 -5.13 5.98
N THR A 59 -9.19 -5.65 6.38
CA THR A 59 -8.02 -4.84 6.77
C THR A 59 -7.48 -4.06 5.58
N LEU A 60 -7.34 -4.70 4.41
CA LEU A 60 -6.91 -4.03 3.18
C LEU A 60 -7.84 -2.87 2.82
N TYR A 61 -9.15 -3.15 2.77
CA TYR A 61 -10.17 -2.14 2.46
C TYR A 61 -10.18 -0.99 3.47
N ASN A 62 -10.24 -1.29 4.78
CA ASN A 62 -10.28 -0.27 5.82
C ASN A 62 -9.01 0.60 5.80
N ARG A 63 -7.84 -0.01 5.51
CA ARG A 63 -6.59 0.72 5.43
C ARG A 63 -6.53 1.59 4.19
N PHE A 64 -6.97 1.08 3.04
CA PHE A 64 -7.12 1.85 1.82
C PHE A 64 -7.99 3.09 2.07
N ILE A 65 -9.22 2.92 2.57
CA ILE A 65 -10.13 4.05 2.83
C ILE A 65 -9.53 5.05 3.82
N ARG A 66 -8.92 4.59 4.92
CA ARG A 66 -8.30 5.47 5.90
C ARG A 66 -7.14 6.27 5.31
N TRP A 67 -6.25 5.62 4.55
CA TRP A 67 -5.10 6.27 3.92
C TRP A 67 -5.52 7.23 2.80
N SER A 68 -6.53 6.89 2.01
CA SER A 68 -7.10 7.80 1.02
C SER A 68 -7.68 9.05 1.66
N ARG A 69 -8.47 8.91 2.74
CA ARG A 69 -9.03 10.06 3.47
C ARG A 69 -7.97 10.95 4.12
N LEU A 70 -6.82 10.39 4.47
CA LEU A 70 -5.68 11.12 5.02
C LEU A 70 -4.76 11.69 3.93
N GLY A 71 -5.06 11.51 2.63
CA GLY A 71 -4.21 11.96 1.52
C GLY A 71 -2.83 11.31 1.52
N VAL A 72 -2.70 10.07 2.02
CA VAL A 72 -1.42 9.34 2.04
C VAL A 72 -0.99 9.02 0.61
N PHE A 73 -1.92 8.52 -0.22
CA PHE A 73 -1.61 8.16 -1.61
C PHE A 73 -1.23 9.38 -2.46
N ASP A 74 -1.89 10.52 -2.25
CA ASP A 74 -1.57 11.77 -2.96
C ASP A 74 -0.15 12.24 -2.62
N ARG A 75 0.24 12.16 -1.35
CA ARG A 75 1.59 12.52 -0.89
C ARG A 75 2.65 11.57 -1.45
N ILE A 76 2.38 10.26 -1.46
CA ILE A 76 3.25 9.26 -2.08
C ILE A 76 3.40 9.56 -3.58
N PHE A 77 2.29 9.80 -4.28
CA PHE A 77 2.31 10.10 -5.71
C PHE A 77 3.13 11.35 -6.00
N ALA A 78 2.85 12.46 -5.30
CA ALA A 78 3.59 13.71 -5.47
C ALA A 78 5.11 13.53 -5.24
N ALA A 79 5.50 12.78 -4.21
CA ALA A 79 6.90 12.49 -3.92
C ALA A 79 7.57 11.64 -5.02
N LEU A 80 6.90 10.60 -5.51
CA LEU A 80 7.46 9.70 -6.51
C LEU A 80 7.46 10.33 -7.92
N SER A 81 6.47 11.16 -8.25
CA SER A 81 6.35 11.82 -9.56
C SER A 81 7.33 12.98 -9.74
N GLY A 82 7.77 13.63 -8.65
CA GLY A 82 8.83 14.65 -8.69
C GLY A 82 10.24 14.07 -8.90
N GLU A 83 10.42 12.78 -8.64
CA GLU A 83 11.72 12.07 -8.72
C GLU A 83 11.84 11.14 -9.95
N GLY A 84 10.76 10.96 -10.73
CA GLY A 84 10.73 10.06 -11.89
C GLY A 84 11.14 10.74 -13.20
N PRO A 85 11.70 10.01 -14.18
CA PRO A 85 11.80 10.53 -15.54
C PRO A 85 10.39 10.92 -16.02
N ARG A 86 10.28 12.09 -16.67
CA ARG A 86 9.02 12.49 -17.33
C ARG A 86 8.63 11.37 -18.30
N PRO A 87 7.44 10.78 -18.20
CA PRO A 87 6.97 9.84 -19.20
C PRO A 87 6.84 10.61 -20.53
N GLU A 88 7.37 10.03 -21.61
CA GLU A 88 7.24 10.54 -22.97
C GLU A 88 5.77 10.54 -23.42
#